data_AF-A0A448ZNU7-F1
#
_entry.id   AF-A0A448ZNU7-F1
#
_cell.length_a   1.000
_cell.length_b   1.000
_cell.length_c   1.000
_cell.angle_alpha   90.00
_cell.angle_beta   90.00
_cell.angle_gamma   90.00
#
_symmetry.space_group_name_H-M   'P 1'
#
loop_
_entity.id
_entity.type
_entity.pdbx_description
1 polymer ?
#
loop_
_entity_poly.entity_id
_entity_poly.type
_entity_poly.pdbx_seq_one_letter_code
_entity_poly.pdbx_strand_id
1 'polypeptide(L)'
;MNAMAEALWTKDVDVEIVLSNPGSIPDNLSLTEAQYGNGWSCVDVAAEIIKCIVEQFPDANDNHTKLRRTVKENLRVCFLKCRRGGSRYSDGSSLGLHSKHFIIDDICCYIGSQNLYICDLAEWGVLIDSPDAVADIKQQYWDQMWEVSYTRDDCNVNEVMDGLGINRNAVSRMSLTAYELQQTKAVMKANFKDYLDGSESDQSDAEDEKEDE
;
A
#
# COMPACT_ATOMS: atom_id res chain seq x y z
N MET A 1 -6.13 -0.40 12.75
CA MET A 1 -7.08 -0.75 11.65
C MET A 1 -8.54 -0.61 12.06
N ASN A 2 -8.94 -0.96 13.30
CA ASN A 2 -10.36 -0.93 13.73
C ASN A 2 -11.14 0.34 13.37
N ALA A 3 -10.61 1.53 13.67
CA ALA A 3 -11.28 2.80 13.36
C ALA A 3 -11.52 3.02 11.86
N MET A 4 -10.58 2.61 11.00
CA MET A 4 -10.70 2.70 9.55
C MET A 4 -11.77 1.72 9.03
N ALA A 5 -11.80 0.50 9.57
CA ALA A 5 -12.82 -0.51 9.27
C ALA A 5 -14.22 -0.03 9.68
N GLU A 6 -14.36 0.56 10.87
CA GLU A 6 -15.62 1.16 11.33
C GLU A 6 -16.08 2.31 10.44
N ALA A 7 -15.19 3.26 10.11
CA ALA A 7 -15.51 4.39 9.25
C ALA A 7 -15.99 3.93 7.87
N LEU A 8 -15.28 2.98 7.26
CA LEU A 8 -15.63 2.43 5.96
C LEU A 8 -16.98 1.70 5.99
N TRP A 9 -17.22 0.84 7.00
CA TRP A 9 -18.43 0.01 7.06
C TRP A 9 -19.69 0.75 7.49
N THR A 10 -19.57 1.62 8.50
CA THR A 10 -20.74 2.24 9.17
C THR A 10 -21.08 3.61 8.62
N LYS A 11 -20.11 4.31 8.04
CA LYS A 11 -20.25 5.70 7.57
C LYS A 11 -20.01 5.87 6.08
N ASP A 12 -19.69 4.79 5.36
CA ASP A 12 -19.44 4.80 3.91
C ASP A 12 -18.29 5.77 3.55
N VAL A 13 -17.28 5.87 4.42
CA VAL A 13 -16.12 6.75 4.22
C VAL A 13 -15.19 6.17 3.15
N ASP A 14 -14.77 7.02 2.21
CA ASP A 14 -13.71 6.72 1.25
C ASP A 14 -12.34 6.61 1.96
N VAL A 15 -11.61 5.53 1.69
CA VAL A 15 -10.28 5.26 2.24
C VAL A 15 -9.31 5.04 1.09
N GLU A 16 -8.30 5.90 1.03
CA GLU A 16 -7.28 5.91 -0.02
C GLU A 16 -5.89 5.72 0.61
N ILE A 17 -5.13 4.73 0.12
CA ILE A 17 -3.86 4.31 0.70
C ILE A 17 -2.82 4.13 -0.41
N VAL A 18 -1.68 4.80 -0.27
CA VAL A 18 -0.49 4.55 -1.07
C VAL A 18 0.55 3.83 -0.21
N LEU A 19 1.07 2.72 -0.70
CA LEU A 19 2.09 1.91 -0.04
C LEU A 19 3.43 2.03 -0.77
N SER A 20 4.53 1.76 -0.07
CA SER A 20 5.80 1.51 -0.75
C SER A 20 5.72 0.21 -1.55
N ASN A 21 6.41 0.16 -2.71
CA ASN A 21 6.46 -1.05 -3.52
C ASN A 21 7.07 -2.24 -2.75
N PRO A 22 6.58 -3.48 -2.96
CA PRO A 22 7.11 -4.66 -2.30
C PRO A 22 8.60 -4.82 -2.56
N GLY A 23 9.37 -5.04 -1.49
CA GLY A 23 10.82 -5.22 -1.59
C GLY A 23 11.57 -4.00 -2.13
N SER A 24 10.99 -2.80 -2.06
CA SER A 24 11.73 -1.57 -2.37
C SER A 24 12.89 -1.38 -1.39
N ILE A 25 14.08 -1.23 -1.98
CA ILE A 25 15.34 -0.90 -1.33
C ILE A 25 16.00 0.22 -2.16
N PRO A 26 15.86 1.49 -1.75
CA PRO A 26 16.51 2.61 -2.42
C PRO A 26 18.02 2.63 -2.16
N ASP A 27 18.74 3.34 -3.02
CA ASP A 27 20.14 3.75 -2.84
C ASP A 27 21.17 2.64 -2.57
N ASN A 28 20.97 1.45 -3.14
CA ASN A 28 21.87 0.28 -2.98
C ASN A 28 22.08 -0.14 -1.51
N LEU A 29 21.16 0.23 -0.62
CA LEU A 29 21.18 -0.22 0.76
C LEU A 29 20.89 -1.73 0.83
N SER A 30 21.19 -2.36 1.95
CA SER A 30 20.84 -3.77 2.16
C SER A 30 19.37 -3.94 2.58
N LEU A 31 18.84 -5.13 2.35
CA LEU A 31 17.53 -5.57 2.87
C LEU A 31 17.38 -5.35 4.39
N THR A 32 18.47 -5.41 5.15
CA THR A 32 18.46 -5.19 6.60
C THR A 32 18.46 -3.73 7.00
N GLU A 33 18.81 -2.83 6.08
CA GLU A 33 18.90 -1.38 6.33
C GLU A 33 17.64 -0.64 5.87
N ALA A 34 17.00 -1.09 4.78
CA ALA A 34 16.08 -0.23 4.04
C ALA A 34 14.98 -1.01 3.28
N GLN A 35 14.28 -1.93 3.94
CA GLN A 35 13.15 -2.65 3.32
C GLN A 35 11.83 -1.86 3.48
N TYR A 36 11.59 -0.87 2.63
CA TYR A 36 10.44 0.03 2.75
C TYR A 36 9.09 -0.65 2.48
N GLY A 37 9.05 -1.65 1.59
CA GLY A 37 7.81 -2.35 1.26
C GLY A 37 7.33 -3.38 2.28
N ASN A 38 8.20 -3.83 3.20
CA ASN A 38 7.94 -4.90 4.19
C ASN A 38 7.31 -6.21 3.66
N GLY A 39 7.15 -6.37 2.34
CA GLY A 39 6.61 -7.58 1.69
C GLY A 39 5.09 -7.67 1.63
N TRP A 40 4.34 -6.62 1.97
CA TRP A 40 2.88 -6.62 1.95
C TRP A 40 2.35 -6.22 0.56
N SER A 41 1.43 -7.00 0.01
CA SER A 41 0.68 -6.60 -1.18
C SER A 41 -0.47 -5.65 -0.85
N CYS A 42 -0.98 -4.91 -1.84
CA CYS A 42 -2.20 -4.12 -1.65
C CYS A 42 -3.40 -5.01 -1.29
N VAL A 43 -3.47 -6.22 -1.85
CA VAL A 43 -4.48 -7.24 -1.53
C VAL A 43 -4.37 -7.68 -0.06
N ASP A 44 -3.16 -7.84 0.47
CA ASP A 44 -2.97 -8.20 1.88
C ASP A 44 -3.48 -7.11 2.82
N VAL A 45 -3.14 -5.85 2.54
CA VAL A 45 -3.60 -4.71 3.35
C VAL A 45 -5.12 -4.58 3.30
N ALA A 46 -5.72 -4.69 2.11
CA ALA A 46 -7.17 -4.67 1.95
C ALA A 46 -7.85 -5.84 2.70
N ALA A 47 -7.27 -7.04 2.64
CA ALA A 47 -7.80 -8.21 3.35
C ALA A 47 -7.83 -8.01 4.86
N GLU A 48 -6.78 -7.42 5.46
CA GLU A 48 -6.74 -7.16 6.90
C GLU A 48 -7.77 -6.12 7.34
N ILE A 49 -8.02 -5.08 6.53
CA ILE A 49 -9.10 -4.12 6.80
C ILE A 49 -10.45 -4.83 6.79
N ILE A 50 -10.70 -5.71 5.82
CA ILE A 50 -11.97 -6.45 5.69
C ILE A 50 -12.16 -7.46 6.82
N LYS A 51 -11.09 -8.16 7.24
CA LYS A 51 -11.13 -9.01 8.43
C LYS A 51 -11.51 -8.20 9.66
N CYS A 52 -10.93 -7.02 9.85
CA CYS A 52 -11.31 -6.12 10.95
C CYS A 52 -12.80 -5.71 10.87
N ILE A 53 -13.38 -5.55 9.67
CA ILE A 53 -14.82 -5.28 9.51
C ILE A 53 -15.63 -6.49 9.96
N VAL A 54 -15.32 -7.68 9.45
CA VAL A 54 -16.05 -8.92 9.76
C VAL A 54 -15.97 -9.26 11.26
N GLU A 55 -14.81 -9.05 11.89
CA GLU A 55 -14.61 -9.27 13.31
C GLU A 55 -15.41 -8.29 14.19
N GLN A 56 -15.46 -7.01 13.79
CA GLN A 56 -16.19 -5.98 14.55
C GLN A 56 -17.70 -6.00 14.29
N PHE A 57 -18.11 -6.42 13.09
CA PHE A 57 -19.50 -6.37 12.61
C PHE A 57 -19.90 -7.73 12.02
N PRO A 58 -20.38 -8.68 12.85
CA PRO A 58 -20.72 -10.02 12.39
C PRO A 58 -21.78 -10.05 11.27
N ASP A 59 -22.65 -9.04 11.19
CA ASP A 59 -23.64 -8.88 10.12
C ASP A 59 -22.99 -8.60 8.75
N ALA A 60 -21.76 -8.10 8.71
CA ALA A 60 -20.99 -7.95 7.49
C ALA A 60 -20.67 -9.31 6.84
N ASN A 61 -20.50 -10.36 7.65
CA ASN A 61 -20.30 -11.72 7.17
C ASN A 61 -21.58 -12.27 6.53
N ASP A 62 -22.75 -11.98 7.11
CA ASP A 62 -24.02 -12.42 6.54
C ASP A 62 -24.41 -11.62 5.28
N ASN A 63 -23.88 -10.39 5.13
CA ASN A 63 -24.16 -9.49 4.02
C ASN A 63 -22.97 -9.28 3.09
N HIS A 64 -22.45 -10.38 2.53
CA HIS A 64 -21.34 -10.38 1.58
C HIS A 64 -21.53 -9.41 0.39
N THR A 65 -22.76 -9.23 -0.08
CA THR A 65 -23.05 -8.30 -1.18
C THR A 65 -22.80 -6.86 -0.79
N LYS A 66 -23.29 -6.43 0.40
CA LYS A 66 -23.01 -5.09 0.92
C LYS A 66 -21.52 -4.91 1.19
N LEU A 67 -20.87 -5.88 1.82
CA LEU A 67 -19.43 -5.84 2.12
C LEU A 67 -18.60 -5.68 0.84
N ARG A 68 -18.83 -6.52 -0.17
CA ARG A 68 -18.14 -6.43 -1.46
C ARG A 68 -18.37 -5.08 -2.14
N ARG A 69 -19.61 -4.57 -2.10
CA ARG A 69 -19.94 -3.26 -2.68
C ARG A 69 -19.18 -2.14 -1.96
N THR A 70 -19.26 -2.06 -0.64
CA THR A 70 -18.59 -1.01 0.16
C THR A 70 -17.06 -1.04 -0.07
N VAL A 71 -16.44 -2.21 -0.08
CA VAL A 71 -15.00 -2.32 -0.37
C VAL A 71 -14.68 -1.86 -1.78
N LYS A 72 -15.47 -2.28 -2.78
CA LYS A 72 -15.24 -1.91 -4.19
C LYS A 72 -15.42 -0.41 -4.45
N GLU A 73 -16.37 0.21 -3.78
CA GLU A 73 -16.72 1.62 -3.98
C GLU A 73 -15.78 2.54 -3.20
N ASN A 74 -15.41 2.17 -1.97
CA ASN A 74 -14.83 3.09 -1.00
C ASN A 74 -13.38 2.76 -0.59
N LEU A 75 -12.85 1.57 -0.91
CA LEU A 75 -11.45 1.23 -0.60
C LEU A 75 -10.57 1.32 -1.85
N ARG A 76 -9.50 2.12 -1.77
CA ARG A 76 -8.51 2.28 -2.83
C ARG A 76 -7.12 2.11 -2.23
N VAL A 77 -6.42 1.06 -2.64
CA VAL A 77 -5.06 0.77 -2.18
C VAL A 77 -4.19 0.59 -3.42
N CYS A 78 -3.07 1.31 -3.49
CA CYS A 78 -2.12 1.23 -4.59
C CYS A 78 -0.67 1.32 -4.10
N PHE A 79 0.27 1.04 -4.99
CA PHE A 79 1.68 1.29 -4.74
C PHE A 79 2.13 2.64 -5.29
N LEU A 80 3.15 3.20 -4.67
CA LEU A 80 3.84 4.40 -5.14
C LEU A 80 4.38 4.19 -6.56
N LYS A 81 4.05 5.10 -7.48
CA LYS A 81 4.62 5.12 -8.84
C LYS A 81 5.27 6.46 -9.12
N CYS A 82 6.17 6.50 -10.10
CA CYS A 82 6.71 7.74 -10.63
C CYS A 82 5.88 8.21 -11.84
N ARG A 83 5.98 9.51 -12.16
CA ARG A 83 5.21 10.14 -13.25
C ARG A 83 5.44 9.51 -14.63
N ARG A 84 6.58 8.85 -14.85
CA ARG A 84 6.88 8.13 -16.11
C ARG A 84 6.24 6.74 -16.19
N GLY A 85 5.47 6.34 -15.17
CA GLY A 85 5.01 4.97 -14.99
C GLY A 85 6.06 4.10 -14.29
N GLY A 86 5.57 3.16 -13.47
CA GLY A 86 6.41 2.16 -12.81
C GLY A 86 6.97 2.56 -11.43
N SER A 87 7.77 1.67 -10.87
CA SER A 87 8.22 1.66 -9.47
C SER A 87 9.73 1.90 -9.30
N ARG A 88 10.38 2.44 -10.33
CA ARG A 88 11.84 2.65 -10.37
C ARG A 88 12.23 4.05 -10.82
N TYR A 89 13.39 4.50 -10.34
CA TYR A 89 14.10 5.66 -10.86
C TYR A 89 14.80 5.32 -12.19
N SER A 90 15.31 6.34 -12.89
CA SER A 90 15.97 6.18 -14.19
C SER A 90 17.27 5.35 -14.14
N ASP A 91 17.89 5.26 -12.97
CA ASP A 91 19.09 4.44 -12.73
C ASP A 91 18.74 2.98 -12.37
N GLY A 92 17.45 2.62 -12.35
CA GLY A 92 16.95 1.30 -12.01
C GLY A 92 16.72 1.07 -10.51
N SER A 93 17.10 2.00 -9.63
CA SER A 93 16.82 1.88 -8.19
C SER A 93 15.31 1.97 -7.91
N SER A 94 14.83 1.29 -6.87
CA SER A 94 13.39 1.21 -6.58
C SER A 94 12.87 2.42 -5.78
N LEU A 95 11.62 2.80 -6.00
CA LEU A 95 10.93 3.86 -5.26
C LEU A 95 10.49 3.38 -3.87
N GLY A 96 11.03 3.99 -2.83
CA GLY A 96 10.62 3.77 -1.44
C GLY A 96 9.68 4.87 -0.95
N LEU A 97 8.52 4.49 -0.39
CA LEU A 97 7.65 5.42 0.34
C LEU A 97 7.94 5.32 1.84
N HIS A 98 8.37 6.41 2.45
CA HIS A 98 8.69 6.45 3.89
C HIS A 98 7.90 7.50 4.67
N SER A 99 6.92 8.13 4.03
CA SER A 99 6.02 9.07 4.70
C SER A 99 5.16 8.33 5.72
N LYS A 100 4.79 9.07 6.76
CA LYS A 100 3.94 8.61 7.85
C LYS A 100 2.93 9.72 8.08
N HIS A 101 1.98 9.72 7.17
CA HIS A 101 1.11 10.84 6.91
C HIS A 101 -0.29 10.33 6.59
N PHE A 102 -1.30 11.04 7.07
CA PHE A 102 -2.69 10.83 6.66
C PHE A 102 -3.43 12.16 6.72
N ILE A 103 -4.43 12.29 5.86
CA ILE A 103 -5.34 13.44 5.75
C ILE A 103 -6.75 12.93 6.07
N ILE A 104 -7.54 13.74 6.78
CA ILE A 104 -8.92 13.44 7.14
C ILE A 104 -9.79 14.63 6.69
N ASP A 105 -10.81 14.33 5.90
CA ASP A 105 -11.86 15.26 5.45
C ASP A 105 -11.35 16.56 4.79
N ASP A 106 -10.12 16.58 4.28
CA ASP A 106 -9.42 17.79 3.81
C ASP A 106 -9.33 18.92 4.86
N ILE A 107 -9.48 18.57 6.15
CA ILE A 107 -9.53 19.52 7.28
C ILE A 107 -8.32 19.37 8.18
N CYS A 108 -7.97 18.12 8.52
CA CYS A 108 -6.83 17.84 9.38
C CYS A 108 -5.89 16.79 8.80
N CYS A 109 -4.61 16.89 9.16
CA CYS A 109 -3.63 15.88 8.78
C CYS A 109 -2.61 15.63 9.90
N TYR A 110 -1.98 14.46 9.84
CA TYR A 110 -0.87 14.09 10.69
C TYR A 110 0.42 14.06 9.89
N ILE A 111 1.51 14.61 10.43
CA ILE A 111 2.87 14.45 9.89
C ILE A 111 3.80 14.11 11.04
N GLY A 112 4.56 13.02 10.93
CA GLY A 112 5.54 12.66 11.97
C GLY A 112 6.31 11.39 11.69
N SER A 113 6.78 10.75 12.75
CA SER A 113 7.63 9.55 12.71
C SER A 113 6.90 8.26 13.12
N GLN A 114 5.70 8.35 13.69
CA GLN A 114 4.87 7.18 14.00
C GLN A 114 4.35 6.49 12.72
N ASN A 115 4.78 5.26 12.48
CA ASN A 115 4.20 4.41 11.44
C ASN A 115 2.80 3.93 11.85
N LEU A 116 1.94 3.61 10.85
CA LEU A 116 0.64 2.98 11.10
C LEU A 116 0.74 1.46 11.34
N TYR A 117 1.84 0.82 10.93
CA TYR A 117 2.15 -0.55 11.34
C TYR A 117 2.71 -0.56 12.76
N ILE A 118 2.60 -1.71 13.44
CA ILE A 118 3.05 -1.88 14.81
C ILE A 118 4.57 -1.66 14.90
N CYS A 119 4.99 -0.63 15.62
CA CYS A 119 6.36 -0.39 16.05
C CYS A 119 6.37 0.06 17.50
N ASP A 120 7.39 -0.34 18.26
CA ASP A 120 7.59 0.06 19.66
C ASP A 120 8.86 0.92 19.76
N LEU A 121 8.75 2.14 19.23
CA LEU A 121 9.84 3.11 19.16
C LEU A 121 9.40 4.42 19.81
N ALA A 122 10.36 5.27 20.16
CA ALA A 122 10.08 6.64 20.55
C ALA A 122 9.73 7.46 19.29
N GLU A 123 8.47 7.85 19.16
CA GLU A 123 7.95 8.55 17.98
C GLU A 123 7.47 9.96 18.34
N TRP A 124 7.48 10.85 17.36
CA TRP A 124 7.01 12.23 17.49
C TRP A 124 6.31 12.68 16.21
N GLY A 125 5.31 13.56 16.34
CA GLY A 125 4.62 14.13 15.19
C GLY A 125 3.72 15.29 15.59
N VAL A 126 3.10 15.89 14.57
CA VAL A 126 2.16 16.99 14.70
C VAL A 126 0.83 16.64 14.07
N LEU A 127 -0.25 17.09 14.70
CA LEU A 127 -1.58 17.16 14.12
C LEU A 127 -1.82 18.61 13.69
N ILE A 128 -2.14 18.79 12.42
CA ILE A 128 -2.45 20.09 11.81
C ILE A 128 -3.95 20.08 11.56
N ASP A 129 -4.69 20.91 12.31
CA ASP A 129 -6.14 21.10 12.16
C ASP A 129 -6.40 22.48 11.53
N SER A 130 -6.25 22.54 10.21
CA SER A 130 -6.33 23.77 9.43
C SER A 130 -6.63 23.43 7.97
N PRO A 131 -7.86 23.66 7.49
CA PRO A 131 -8.25 23.35 6.12
C PRO A 131 -7.34 23.98 5.07
N ASP A 132 -6.91 25.24 5.28
CA ASP A 132 -6.05 25.94 4.34
C ASP A 132 -4.66 25.27 4.23
N ALA A 133 -4.06 24.91 5.36
CA ALA A 133 -2.76 24.23 5.37
C ALA A 133 -2.86 22.80 4.79
N VAL A 134 -3.96 22.11 5.04
CA VAL A 134 -4.21 20.78 4.50
C VAL A 134 -4.45 20.83 3.00
N ALA A 135 -5.15 21.85 2.48
CA ALA A 135 -5.32 22.06 1.05
C ALA A 135 -3.95 22.23 0.35
N ASP A 136 -3.05 23.03 0.92
CA ASP A 136 -1.70 23.21 0.38
C ASP A 136 -0.90 21.91 0.39
N ILE A 137 -0.93 21.15 1.49
CA ILE A 137 -0.26 19.84 1.61
C ILE A 137 -0.82 18.87 0.58
N LYS A 138 -2.14 18.81 0.44
CA LYS A 138 -2.82 17.91 -0.48
C LYS A 138 -2.43 18.22 -1.92
N GLN A 139 -2.48 19.49 -2.33
CA GLN A 139 -2.10 19.92 -3.67
C GLN A 139 -0.64 19.63 -4.01
N GLN A 140 0.28 19.89 -3.08
CA GLN A 140 1.72 19.78 -3.33
C GLN A 140 2.27 18.37 -3.18
N TYR A 141 1.62 17.53 -2.38
CA TYR A 141 2.11 16.19 -2.04
C TYR A 141 1.13 15.09 -2.42
N TRP A 142 -0.05 15.03 -1.80
CA TRP A 142 -0.97 13.91 -1.95
C TRP A 142 -1.50 13.77 -3.37
N ASP A 143 -2.05 14.84 -3.94
CA ASP A 143 -2.70 14.80 -5.26
C ASP A 143 -1.70 14.44 -6.36
N GLN A 144 -0.49 15.00 -6.30
CA GLN A 144 0.59 14.68 -7.25
C GLN A 144 1.01 13.22 -7.16
N MET A 145 1.11 12.67 -5.95
CA MET A 145 1.45 11.26 -5.73
C MET A 145 0.31 10.34 -6.16
N TRP A 146 -0.93 10.70 -5.83
CA TRP A 146 -2.12 9.91 -6.12
C TRP A 146 -2.39 9.81 -7.62
N GLU A 147 -2.33 10.94 -8.33
CA GLU A 147 -2.56 11.03 -9.78
C GLU A 147 -1.71 10.02 -10.57
N VAL A 148 -0.45 9.85 -10.17
CA VAL A 148 0.48 8.95 -10.88
C VAL A 148 0.49 7.53 -10.33
N SER A 149 0.08 7.33 -9.08
CA SER A 149 0.18 6.03 -8.40
C SER A 149 -1.08 5.18 -8.57
N TYR A 150 -2.26 5.80 -8.46
CA TYR A 150 -3.50 5.05 -8.38
C TYR A 150 -3.93 4.49 -9.74
N THR A 151 -3.95 3.16 -9.81
CA THR A 151 -4.72 2.40 -10.80
C THR A 151 -5.59 1.39 -10.07
N ARG A 152 -6.66 0.91 -10.70
CA ARG A 152 -7.53 -0.11 -10.10
C ARG A 152 -6.88 -1.50 -10.05
N ASP A 153 -5.75 -1.66 -10.72
CA ASP A 153 -5.13 -2.97 -10.95
C ASP A 153 -4.29 -3.44 -9.76
N ASP A 154 -3.77 -2.52 -8.94
CA ASP A 154 -2.91 -2.86 -7.79
C ASP A 154 -3.67 -3.64 -6.70
N CYS A 155 -4.99 -3.41 -6.57
CA CYS A 155 -5.83 -4.04 -5.54
C CYS A 155 -7.11 -4.62 -6.14
N ASN A 156 -7.05 -5.90 -6.55
CA ASN A 156 -8.22 -6.61 -7.04
C ASN A 156 -9.17 -7.01 -5.90
N VAL A 157 -10.26 -6.26 -5.73
CA VAL A 157 -11.25 -6.51 -4.67
C VAL A 157 -11.87 -7.91 -4.75
N ASN A 158 -12.02 -8.49 -5.96
CA ASN A 158 -12.56 -9.85 -6.05
C ASN A 158 -11.58 -10.87 -5.47
N GLU A 159 -10.30 -10.74 -5.78
CA GLU A 159 -9.25 -11.58 -5.21
C GLU A 159 -9.19 -11.46 -3.68
N VAL A 160 -9.31 -10.23 -3.16
CA VAL A 160 -9.35 -9.99 -1.71
C VAL A 160 -10.54 -10.73 -1.08
N MET A 161 -11.75 -10.52 -1.60
CA MET A 161 -12.99 -11.07 -1.05
C MET A 161 -13.05 -12.60 -1.15
N ASP A 162 -12.59 -13.16 -2.27
CA ASP A 162 -12.61 -14.61 -2.50
C ASP A 162 -11.49 -15.31 -1.70
N GLY A 163 -10.43 -14.57 -1.36
CA GLY A 163 -9.31 -15.04 -0.58
C GLY A 163 -9.38 -14.77 0.93
N LEU A 164 -10.49 -14.29 1.51
CA LEU A 164 -10.52 -13.89 2.94
C LEU A 164 -10.13 -15.00 3.92
N GLY A 165 -10.36 -16.27 3.57
CA GLY A 165 -9.94 -17.44 4.36
C GLY A 165 -8.44 -17.75 4.32
N ILE A 166 -7.66 -17.07 3.46
CA ILE A 166 -6.21 -17.25 3.39
C ILE A 166 -5.55 -16.55 4.58
N ASN A 167 -4.80 -17.33 5.36
CA ASN A 167 -3.95 -16.80 6.42
C ASN A 167 -2.76 -16.06 5.78
N ARG A 168 -2.84 -14.72 5.79
CA ARG A 168 -1.82 -13.80 5.25
C ARG A 168 -0.89 -13.25 6.32
N ASN A 169 -1.01 -13.72 7.57
CA ASN A 169 -0.13 -13.27 8.63
C ASN A 169 1.31 -13.60 8.25
N ALA A 170 2.14 -12.56 8.15
CA ALA A 170 3.58 -12.74 8.16
C ALA A 170 3.91 -13.51 9.43
N VAL A 171 4.40 -14.75 9.29
CA VAL A 171 4.75 -15.57 10.44
C VAL A 171 5.69 -14.75 11.31
N SER A 172 5.29 -14.50 12.55
CA SER A 172 6.08 -13.65 13.45
C SER A 172 7.51 -14.18 13.48
N ARG A 173 8.51 -13.31 13.24
CA ARG A 173 9.93 -13.70 13.31
C ARG A 173 10.29 -14.32 14.67
N MET A 174 9.52 -14.04 15.72
CA MET A 174 9.70 -14.63 17.04
C MET A 174 9.12 -16.04 17.20
N SER A 175 8.23 -16.48 16.30
CA SER A 175 7.61 -17.81 16.33
C SER A 175 8.11 -18.74 15.25
N LEU A 176 9.01 -18.28 14.37
CA LEU A 176 9.57 -19.08 13.28
C LEU A 176 10.75 -19.92 13.77
N THR A 177 10.66 -21.23 13.57
CA THR A 177 11.83 -22.10 13.62
C THR A 177 12.83 -21.72 12.53
N ALA A 178 14.10 -22.09 12.68
CA ALA A 178 15.14 -21.79 11.68
C ALA A 178 14.80 -22.33 10.27
N TYR A 179 14.06 -23.44 10.21
CA TYR A 179 13.58 -24.05 8.97
C TYR A 179 12.48 -23.22 8.30
N GLU A 180 11.51 -22.75 9.08
CA GLU A 180 10.43 -21.90 8.55
C GLU A 180 10.97 -20.52 8.14
N LEU A 181 11.96 -19.97 8.84
CA LEU A 181 12.70 -18.77 8.40
C LEU A 181 13.36 -18.96 7.03
N GLN A 182 13.91 -20.15 6.77
CA GLN A 182 14.51 -20.48 5.48
C GLN A 182 13.44 -20.63 4.39
N GLN A 183 12.28 -21.22 4.71
CA GLN A 183 11.14 -21.29 3.79
C GLN A 183 10.53 -19.92 3.52
N THR A 184 10.32 -19.08 4.52
CA THR A 184 9.83 -17.70 4.35
C THR A 184 10.80 -16.89 3.50
N LYS A 185 12.12 -17.03 3.71
CA LYS A 185 13.12 -16.43 2.82
C LYS A 185 13.02 -16.96 1.39
N ALA A 186 12.75 -18.25 1.19
CA ALA A 186 12.58 -18.85 -0.12
C ALA A 186 11.28 -18.39 -0.82
N VAL A 187 10.17 -18.28 -0.09
CA VAL A 187 8.88 -17.77 -0.59
C VAL A 187 8.97 -16.28 -0.89
N MET A 188 9.58 -15.48 0.01
CA MET A 188 9.87 -14.08 -0.27
C MET A 188 10.76 -13.94 -1.50
N LYS A 189 11.78 -14.79 -1.67
CA LYS A 189 12.63 -14.80 -2.87
C LYS A 189 11.90 -15.24 -4.13
N ALA A 190 10.93 -16.16 -4.03
CA ALA A 190 10.11 -16.62 -5.14
C ALA A 190 9.09 -15.55 -5.57
N ASN A 191 8.33 -14.99 -4.62
CA ASN A 191 7.42 -13.87 -4.88
C ASN A 191 8.19 -12.65 -5.42
N PHE A 192 9.39 -12.40 -4.90
CA PHE A 192 10.27 -11.33 -5.39
C PHE A 192 10.78 -11.61 -6.82
N LYS A 193 10.95 -12.88 -7.20
CA LYS A 193 11.30 -13.26 -8.57
C LYS A 193 10.11 -13.02 -9.51
N ASP A 194 8.89 -13.37 -9.11
CA ASP A 194 7.70 -13.12 -9.93
C ASP A 194 7.43 -11.62 -10.12
N TYR A 195 7.71 -10.79 -9.10
CA TYR A 195 7.66 -9.32 -9.21
C TYR A 195 8.78 -8.70 -10.06
N LEU A 196 9.94 -9.35 -10.16
CA LEU A 196 11.06 -8.90 -11.01
C LEU A 196 10.90 -9.36 -12.47
N ASP A 197 10.35 -10.56 -12.69
CA ASP A 197 10.16 -11.16 -14.01
C ASP A 197 8.83 -10.68 -14.65
N GLY A 198 7.85 -10.25 -13.86
CA GLY A 198 6.53 -9.78 -14.33
C GLY A 198 6.50 -8.40 -15.02
N SER A 199 7.64 -7.71 -15.14
CA SER A 199 7.74 -6.39 -15.80
C SER A 199 8.34 -6.43 -17.22
N GLU A 200 8.55 -7.60 -17.82
CA GLU A 200 9.13 -7.70 -19.17
C GLU A 200 8.12 -7.45 -20.32
N SER A 201 6.84 -7.12 -20.05
CA SER A 201 5.84 -6.97 -21.13
C SER A 201 5.55 -5.55 -21.62
N ASP A 202 6.16 -4.48 -21.08
CA ASP A 202 5.99 -3.13 -21.62
C ASP A 202 7.13 -2.79 -22.61
N GLN A 203 7.15 -3.52 -23.71
CA GLN A 203 7.72 -3.05 -24.97
C GLN A 203 6.56 -2.75 -25.92
N SER A 204 6.03 -1.53 -25.86
CA SER A 204 5.31 -0.95 -26.98
C SER A 204 5.71 0.51 -27.18
N ASP A 205 6.41 0.69 -28.30
CA ASP A 205 6.30 1.81 -29.22
C ASP A 205 6.78 3.20 -28.75
N ALA A 206 8.08 3.41 -28.92
CA ALA A 206 8.62 4.72 -29.28
C ALA A 206 9.60 4.53 -30.46
N GLU A 207 9.05 4.25 -31.64
CA GLU A 207 9.77 4.40 -32.91
C GLU A 207 9.80 5.89 -33.29
N ASP A 208 11.03 6.40 -33.43
CA ASP A 208 11.54 7.46 -34.31
C ASP A 208 10.61 8.61 -34.77
N GLU A 209 10.97 9.84 -34.38
CA GLU A 209 11.15 10.94 -35.34
C GLU A 209 12.40 11.75 -34.97
N LYS A 210 13.49 11.49 -35.70
CA LYS A 210 14.57 12.44 -35.97
C LYS A 210 14.44 12.92 -37.42
N GLU A 211 15.06 14.08 -37.68
CA GLU A 211 15.27 14.76 -38.97
C GLU A 211 14.14 15.75 -39.34
N ASP A 212 14.37 17.05 -39.59
CA ASP A 212 15.54 17.72 -40.19
C ASP A 212 15.70 19.21 -39.82
N GLU A 213 16.95 19.70 -39.95
CA GLU A 213 17.36 21.10 -40.17
C GLU A 213 17.02 21.60 -41.58
#